data_AF-A0AAU4NP07-F1
#
_entry.id   AF-A0AAU4NP07-F1
#
_cell.length_a   1.000
_cell.length_b   1.000
_cell.length_c   1.000
_cell.angle_alpha   90.00
_cell.angle_beta   90.00
_cell.angle_gamma   90.00
#
_symmetry.space_group_name_H-M   'P 1'
#
loop_
_entity.id
_entity.type
_entity.pdbx_description
1 polymer ?
#
loop_
_entity_poly.entity_id
_entity_poly.type
_entity_poly.pdbx_seq_one_letter_code
_entity_poly.pdbx_strand_id
1 'polypeptide(L)'
;MALPAIEMVHATIERTLDSQERRVTSIDQRGGVLLGFAGLLVGLVLRNPAGVAVLEIVGAAFAGVAAITAALVIAPNTASGLDPLVVLEEYSALDEDTGRFEIASTLIPIYQETEARLKKKLFRLRMTTGFLTISVLVLLAAAIIDL
;
A
#
# COMPACT_ATOMS: atom_id res chain seq x y z
N MET A 1 -23.62 -22.29 -26.57
CA MET A 1 -22.15 -22.30 -26.81
C MET A 1 -21.47 -21.03 -26.28
N ALA A 2 -21.86 -20.51 -25.09
CA ALA A 2 -21.26 -19.32 -24.46
C ALA A 2 -20.30 -19.66 -23.30
N LEU A 3 -20.31 -20.92 -22.85
CA LEU A 3 -19.54 -21.47 -21.73
C LEU A 3 -18.02 -21.13 -21.74
N PRO A 4 -17.27 -21.28 -22.86
CA PRO A 4 -15.83 -21.04 -22.82
C PRO A 4 -15.46 -19.56 -22.68
N ALA A 5 -16.34 -18.64 -23.10
CA ALA A 5 -16.09 -17.21 -23.00
C ALA A 5 -16.29 -16.70 -21.57
N ILE A 6 -17.36 -17.15 -20.89
CA ILE A 6 -17.65 -16.77 -19.49
C ILE A 6 -16.57 -17.31 -18.55
N GLU A 7 -16.15 -18.56 -18.74
CA GLU A 7 -15.10 -19.17 -17.94
C GLU A 7 -13.73 -18.48 -18.12
N MET A 8 -13.41 -18.07 -19.36
CA MET A 8 -12.22 -17.27 -19.64
C MET A 8 -12.26 -15.90 -18.98
N VAL A 9 -13.43 -15.25 -18.95
CA VAL A 9 -13.63 -13.96 -18.27
C VAL A 9 -13.46 -14.12 -16.77
N HIS A 10 -14.09 -15.13 -16.15
CA HIS A 10 -13.99 -15.39 -14.71
C HIS A 10 -12.54 -15.65 -14.29
N ALA A 11 -11.85 -16.56 -14.99
CA ALA A 11 -10.43 -16.86 -14.74
C ALA A 11 -9.50 -15.65 -14.94
N THR A 12 -9.87 -14.70 -15.81
CA THR A 12 -9.11 -13.46 -16.01
C THR A 12 -9.33 -12.48 -14.87
N ILE A 13 -10.57 -12.34 -14.39
CA ILE A 13 -10.93 -11.48 -13.25
C ILE A 13 -10.25 -11.98 -11.98
N GLU A 14 -10.32 -13.27 -11.66
CA GLU A 14 -9.66 -13.87 -10.49
C GLU A 14 -8.15 -13.62 -10.50
N ARG A 15 -7.46 -13.92 -11.61
CA ARG A 15 -6.02 -13.64 -11.74
C ARG A 15 -5.68 -12.17 -11.56
N THR A 16 -6.59 -11.28 -11.97
CA THR A 16 -6.39 -9.84 -11.83
C THR A 16 -6.54 -9.41 -10.38
N LEU A 17 -7.51 -9.96 -9.64
CA LEU A 17 -7.70 -9.71 -8.21
C LEU A 17 -6.52 -10.25 -7.40
N ASP A 18 -6.06 -11.48 -7.66
CA ASP A 18 -4.85 -12.05 -7.05
C ASP A 18 -3.61 -11.16 -7.28
N SER A 19 -3.46 -10.65 -8.50
CA SER A 19 -2.39 -9.72 -8.86
C SER A 19 -2.50 -8.41 -8.08
N GLN A 20 -3.72 -7.87 -7.87
CA GLN A 20 -3.95 -6.68 -7.07
C GLN A 20 -3.61 -6.93 -5.59
N GLU A 21 -4.05 -8.05 -5.02
CA GLU A 21 -3.76 -8.41 -3.63
C GLU A 21 -2.26 -8.50 -3.39
N ARG A 22 -1.52 -9.21 -4.27
CA ARG A 22 -0.06 -9.27 -4.22
C ARG A 22 0.59 -7.89 -4.30
N ARG A 23 0.06 -6.99 -5.12
CA ARG A 23 0.55 -5.60 -5.21
C ARG A 23 0.28 -4.83 -3.93
N VAL A 24 -0.88 -5.00 -3.29
CA VAL A 24 -1.17 -4.38 -1.98
C VAL A 24 -0.17 -4.87 -0.93
N THR A 25 0.01 -6.19 -0.79
CA THR A 25 0.98 -6.77 0.16
C THR A 25 2.39 -6.26 -0.11
N SER A 26 2.81 -6.19 -1.38
CA SER A 26 4.12 -5.67 -1.76
C SER A 26 4.31 -4.20 -1.37
N ILE A 27 3.27 -3.37 -1.54
CA ILE A 27 3.30 -1.96 -1.14
C ILE A 27 3.38 -1.82 0.38
N ASP A 28 2.61 -2.60 1.13
CA ASP A 28 2.58 -2.55 2.59
C ASP A 28 3.93 -3.00 3.19
N GLN A 29 4.55 -4.04 2.63
CA GLN A 29 5.91 -4.46 3.00
C GLN A 29 6.94 -3.35 2.77
N ARG A 30 6.91 -2.70 1.60
CA ARG A 30 7.80 -1.56 1.30
C ARG A 30 7.54 -0.40 2.26
N GLY A 31 6.26 -0.12 2.57
CA GLY A 31 5.87 0.86 3.58
C GLY A 31 6.47 0.55 4.95
N GLY A 32 6.40 -0.70 5.40
CA GLY A 32 6.97 -1.16 6.67
C GLY A 32 8.49 -0.97 6.74
N VAL A 33 9.20 -1.30 5.66
CA VAL A 33 10.65 -1.08 5.56
C VAL A 33 10.99 0.40 5.65
N LEU A 34 10.29 1.26 4.88
CA LEU A 34 10.52 2.71 4.91
C LEU A 34 10.21 3.32 6.28
N LEU A 35 9.15 2.85 6.95
CA LEU A 35 8.81 3.25 8.31
C LEU A 35 9.94 2.91 9.29
N GLY A 36 10.52 1.70 9.18
CA GLY A 36 11.65 1.28 10.02
C GLY A 36 12.87 2.17 9.83
N PHE A 37 13.27 2.46 8.59
CA PHE A 37 14.38 3.37 8.31
C PHE A 37 14.12 4.79 8.79
N ALA A 38 12.92 5.32 8.57
CA ALA A 38 12.52 6.64 9.04
C ALA A 38 12.63 6.75 10.57
N GLY A 39 12.14 5.73 11.30
CA GLY A 39 12.27 5.65 12.76
C GLY A 39 13.73 5.59 13.23
N LEU A 40 14.58 4.86 12.52
CA LEU A 40 16.01 4.78 12.83
C LEU A 40 16.71 6.13 12.68
N LEU A 41 16.43 6.87 11.60
CA LEU A 41 17.02 8.20 11.38
C LEU A 41 16.58 9.20 12.46
N VAL A 42 15.29 9.21 12.82
CA VAL A 42 14.79 10.06 13.92
C VAL A 42 15.46 9.67 15.24
N GLY A 43 15.54 8.38 15.54
CA GLY A 43 16.18 7.88 16.77
C GLY A 43 17.67 8.20 16.85
N LEU A 44 18.37 8.22 15.71
CA LEU A 44 19.79 8.61 15.64
C LEU A 44 20.00 10.05 16.09
N VAL A 45 19.22 10.99 15.55
CA VAL A 45 19.33 12.42 15.87
C VAL A 45 18.95 12.68 17.34
N LEU A 46 17.92 12.00 17.85
CA LEU A 46 17.48 12.15 19.24
C LEU A 46 18.44 11.54 20.27
N ARG A 47 19.41 10.72 19.85
CA ARG A 47 20.36 10.06 20.77
C ARG A 47 21.30 11.06 21.45
N ASN A 48 21.62 12.19 20.83
CA ASN A 48 22.56 13.17 21.38
C ASN A 48 22.02 14.61 21.32
N PRO A 49 21.01 14.97 22.14
CA PRO A 49 20.29 16.24 22.05
C PRO A 49 21.15 17.47 22.36
N ALA A 50 22.30 17.30 23.01
CA ALA A 50 23.16 18.42 23.44
C ALA A 50 24.04 19.00 22.32
N GLY A 51 24.15 18.34 21.16
CA GLY A 51 25.01 18.75 20.05
C GLY A 51 24.29 18.90 18.70
N VAL A 52 22.95 18.93 18.70
CA VAL A 52 22.18 18.83 17.46
C VAL A 52 22.23 20.14 16.67
N ALA A 53 22.84 20.09 15.47
CA ALA A 53 22.85 21.21 14.55
C ALA A 53 21.47 21.41 13.89
N VAL A 54 21.18 22.64 13.42
CA VAL A 54 19.90 22.97 12.76
C VAL A 54 19.61 22.04 11.58
N LEU A 55 20.65 21.64 10.83
CA LEU A 55 20.52 20.72 9.71
C LEU A 55 20.09 19.31 10.14
N GLU A 56 20.57 18.83 11.28
CA GLU A 56 20.15 17.53 11.82
C GLU A 56 18.67 17.52 12.21
N ILE A 57 18.18 18.63 12.80
CA ILE A 57 16.76 18.81 13.12
C ILE A 57 15.91 18.79 11.85
N VAL A 58 16.35 19.50 10.80
CA VAL A 58 15.64 19.51 9.51
C VAL A 58 15.62 18.11 8.89
N GLY A 59 16.75 17.40 8.91
CA GLY A 59 16.85 16.02 8.47
C GLY A 59 15.91 15.08 9.24
N ALA A 60 15.89 15.18 10.57
CA ALA A 60 14.98 14.41 11.42
C ALA A 60 13.51 14.75 11.19
N ALA A 61 13.17 16.02 10.94
CA ALA A 61 11.81 16.43 10.60
C ALA A 61 11.32 15.76 9.31
N PHE A 62 12.16 15.72 8.27
CA PHE A 62 11.84 15.00 7.03
C PHE A 62 11.68 13.50 7.25
N ALA A 63 12.53 12.88 8.08
CA ALA A 63 12.36 11.47 8.46
C ALA A 63 11.04 11.25 9.23
N GLY A 64 10.67 12.16 10.13
CA GLY A 64 9.40 12.10 10.86
C GLY A 64 8.18 12.17 9.92
N VAL A 65 8.20 13.08 8.94
CA VAL A 65 7.15 13.15 7.91
C VAL A 65 7.13 11.87 7.05
N ALA A 66 8.30 11.32 6.71
CA ALA A 66 8.40 10.03 6.04
C ALA A 66 7.77 8.91 6.87
N ALA A 67 8.04 8.84 8.18
CA ALA A 67 7.46 7.85 9.08
C ALA A 67 5.92 7.94 9.13
N ILE A 68 5.38 9.14 9.30
CA ILE A 68 3.92 9.35 9.33
C ILE A 68 3.29 8.90 8.00
N THR A 69 3.86 9.32 6.88
CA THR A 69 3.33 8.93 5.56
C THR A 69 3.45 7.43 5.31
N ALA A 70 4.53 6.79 5.76
CA ALA A 70 4.72 5.33 5.68
C ALA A 70 3.68 4.58 6.52
N ALA A 71 3.41 5.04 7.74
CA ALA A 71 2.37 4.46 8.60
C ALA A 71 0.98 4.54 7.93
N LEU A 72 0.69 5.65 7.24
CA LEU A 72 -0.54 5.82 6.45
C LEU A 72 -0.59 4.97 5.17
N VAL A 73 0.53 4.43 4.70
CA VAL A 73 0.55 3.42 3.62
C VAL A 73 0.09 2.07 4.19
N ILE A 74 0.60 1.68 5.36
CA ILE A 74 0.40 0.37 5.98
C ILE A 74 -0.97 0.25 6.67
N ALA A 75 -1.61 1.38 6.97
CA ALA A 75 -2.90 1.41 7.68
C ALA A 75 -3.88 0.35 7.14
N PRO A 76 -4.49 -0.45 8.05
CA PRO A 76 -5.29 -1.61 7.67
C PRO A 76 -6.43 -1.16 6.75
N ASN A 77 -6.48 -1.77 5.57
CA ASN A 77 -7.60 -1.63 4.68
C ASN A 77 -8.67 -2.64 5.09
N THR A 78 -9.93 -2.21 5.10
CA THR A 78 -11.03 -3.15 4.95
C THR A 78 -10.88 -3.82 3.59
N ALA A 79 -10.57 -5.12 3.58
CA ALA A 79 -10.55 -5.92 2.36
C ALA A 79 -11.98 -5.93 1.81
N SER A 80 -12.19 -5.30 0.65
CA SER A 80 -13.43 -5.43 -0.10
C SER A 80 -13.35 -6.76 -0.86
N GLY A 81 -13.64 -7.87 -0.20
CA GLY A 81 -13.85 -9.16 -0.84
C GLY A 81 -15.34 -9.46 -0.94
N LEU A 82 -15.73 -10.37 -1.83
CA LEU A 82 -17.02 -11.03 -1.71
C LEU A 82 -17.02 -11.89 -0.44
N ASP A 83 -18.03 -11.70 0.41
CA ASP A 83 -18.20 -12.56 1.59
C ASP A 83 -18.59 -13.96 1.12
N PRO A 84 -17.81 -15.02 1.47
CA PRO A 84 -18.14 -16.39 1.10
C PRO A 84 -19.56 -16.81 1.53
N LEU A 85 -20.08 -16.26 2.62
CA LEU A 85 -21.44 -16.53 3.07
C LEU A 85 -22.49 -15.94 2.14
N VAL A 86 -22.26 -14.70 1.66
CA VAL A 86 -23.14 -14.06 0.66
C VAL A 86 -23.06 -14.81 -0.66
N VAL A 87 -21.87 -15.25 -1.07
CA VAL A 87 -21.70 -16.09 -2.27
C VAL A 87 -22.50 -17.39 -2.14
N LEU A 88 -22.45 -18.02 -0.98
CA LEU A 88 -23.15 -19.28 -0.73
C LEU A 88 -24.67 -19.10 -0.59
N GLU A 89 -25.15 -18.05 0.07
CA GLU A 89 -26.59 -17.86 0.34
C GLU A 89 -27.33 -17.26 -0.87
N GLU A 90 -26.71 -16.33 -1.58
CA GLU A 90 -27.38 -15.55 -2.63
C GLU A 90 -27.23 -16.21 -4.02
N TYR A 91 -26.11 -16.91 -4.27
CA TYR A 91 -25.83 -17.49 -5.59
C TYR A 91 -25.99 -19.02 -5.67
N SER A 92 -26.23 -19.73 -4.56
CA SER A 92 -26.42 -21.20 -4.60
C SER A 92 -27.74 -21.64 -5.22
N ALA A 93 -28.74 -20.76 -5.27
CA ALA A 93 -30.05 -21.04 -5.84
C ALA A 93 -30.17 -20.64 -7.33
N LEU A 94 -29.16 -19.96 -7.88
CA LEU A 94 -29.14 -19.51 -9.27
C LEU A 94 -28.66 -20.62 -10.20
N ASP A 95 -29.16 -20.60 -11.43
CA ASP A 95 -28.61 -21.41 -12.52
C ASP A 95 -27.12 -21.05 -12.73
N GLU A 96 -26.29 -22.05 -13.01
CA GLU A 96 -24.82 -21.92 -13.03
C GLU A 96 -24.34 -20.80 -13.96
N ASP A 97 -25.00 -20.62 -15.11
CA ASP A 97 -24.63 -19.56 -16.06
C ASP A 97 -25.00 -18.15 -15.54
N THR A 98 -26.12 -18.04 -14.81
CA THR A 98 -26.59 -16.77 -14.24
C THR A 98 -25.75 -16.38 -13.03
N GLY A 99 -25.47 -17.32 -12.14
CA GLY A 99 -24.61 -17.10 -10.97
C GLY A 99 -23.19 -16.67 -11.35
N ARG A 100 -22.58 -17.32 -12.35
CA ARG A 100 -21.24 -16.93 -12.86
C ARG A 100 -21.22 -15.52 -13.42
N PHE A 101 -22.26 -15.10 -14.14
CA PHE A 101 -22.36 -13.75 -14.70
C PHE A 101 -22.54 -12.68 -13.62
N GLU A 102 -23.38 -12.93 -12.62
CA GLU A 102 -23.59 -11.98 -11.53
C GLU A 102 -22.35 -11.86 -10.62
N ILE A 103 -21.69 -12.97 -10.30
CA ILE A 103 -20.41 -12.93 -9.56
C ILE A 103 -19.38 -12.09 -10.32
N ALA A 104 -19.22 -12.34 -11.62
CA ALA A 104 -18.31 -11.55 -12.46
C ALA A 104 -18.68 -10.06 -12.46
N SER A 105 -19.97 -9.73 -12.47
CA SER A 105 -20.47 -8.36 -12.41
C SER A 105 -20.18 -7.68 -11.08
N THR A 106 -20.28 -8.41 -9.96
CA THR A 106 -19.96 -7.91 -8.60
C THR A 106 -18.46 -7.72 -8.38
N LEU A 107 -17.61 -8.49 -9.06
CA LEU A 107 -16.15 -8.36 -8.97
C LEU A 107 -15.61 -7.09 -9.65
N ILE A 108 -16.31 -6.54 -10.65
CA ILE A 108 -15.91 -5.31 -11.36
C ILE A 108 -15.83 -4.08 -10.44
N PRO A 109 -16.87 -3.71 -9.67
CA PRO A 109 -16.80 -2.57 -8.76
C PRO A 109 -15.75 -2.78 -7.66
N ILE A 110 -15.60 -4.00 -7.15
CA ILE A 110 -14.55 -4.37 -6.18
C ILE A 110 -13.15 -4.08 -6.76
N TYR A 111 -12.92 -4.47 -8.01
CA TYR A 111 -11.66 -4.18 -8.72
C TYR A 111 -11.41 -2.67 -8.85
N GLN A 112 -12.43 -1.89 -9.23
CA GLN A 112 -12.30 -0.44 -9.41
C GLN A 112 -11.97 0.29 -8.11
N GLU A 113 -12.65 -0.07 -7.02
CA GLU A 113 -12.34 0.47 -5.69
C GLU A 113 -10.92 0.13 -5.26
N THR A 114 -10.52 -1.13 -5.44
CA THR A 114 -9.19 -1.62 -5.08
C THR A 114 -8.11 -0.90 -5.89
N GLU A 115 -8.32 -0.69 -7.19
CA GLU A 115 -7.38 0.05 -8.04
C GLU A 115 -7.22 1.52 -7.59
N ALA A 116 -8.32 2.20 -7.25
CA ALA A 116 -8.29 3.57 -6.74
C ALA A 116 -7.53 3.66 -5.41
N ARG A 117 -7.74 2.70 -4.51
CA ARG A 117 -6.99 2.59 -3.23
C ARG A 117 -5.51 2.31 -3.49
N LEU A 118 -5.18 1.43 -4.42
CA LEU A 118 -3.80 1.10 -4.79
C LEU A 118 -3.06 2.32 -5.33
N LYS A 119 -3.69 3.13 -6.19
CA LYS A 119 -3.12 4.39 -6.69
C LYS A 119 -2.80 5.35 -5.55
N LYS A 120 -3.69 5.48 -4.56
CA LYS A 120 -3.46 6.32 -3.37
C LYS A 120 -2.31 5.79 -2.51
N LYS A 121 -2.24 4.47 -2.25
CA LYS A 121 -1.12 3.86 -1.51
C LYS A 121 0.22 4.05 -2.24
N LEU A 122 0.26 3.86 -3.55
CA LEU A 122 1.46 4.09 -4.37
C LEU A 122 1.91 5.56 -4.33
N PHE A 123 0.97 6.50 -4.40
CA PHE A 123 1.29 7.93 -4.30
C PHE A 123 1.91 8.26 -2.94
N ARG A 124 1.32 7.76 -1.84
CA ARG A 124 1.87 7.91 -0.48
C ARG A 124 3.26 7.28 -0.36
N LEU A 125 3.46 6.08 -0.88
CA LEU A 125 4.77 5.39 -0.88
C LEU A 125 5.85 6.22 -1.60
N ARG A 126 5.51 6.84 -2.74
CA ARG A 126 6.41 7.74 -3.47
C ARG A 126 6.76 8.98 -2.65
N MET A 127 5.78 9.59 -1.98
CA MET A 127 6.00 10.73 -1.09
C MET A 127 6.92 10.36 0.07
N THR A 128 6.66 9.23 0.74
CA THR A 128 7.52 8.68 1.81
C THR A 128 8.95 8.52 1.33
N THR A 129 9.13 7.89 0.16
CA THR A 129 10.47 7.67 -0.42
C THR A 129 11.18 9.00 -0.70
N GLY A 130 10.45 10.00 -1.23
CA GLY A 130 10.98 11.34 -1.47
C GLY A 130 11.44 12.03 -0.20
N PHE A 131 10.59 12.06 0.84
CA PHE A 131 10.95 12.66 2.13
C PHE A 131 12.13 11.95 2.80
N LEU A 132 12.16 10.62 2.77
CA LEU A 132 13.27 9.86 3.33
C LEU A 132 14.58 10.15 2.58
N THR A 133 14.53 10.27 1.26
CA THR A 133 15.71 10.62 0.45
C THR A 133 16.23 12.00 0.80
N ILE A 134 15.35 13.00 0.93
CA ILE A 134 15.73 14.36 1.35
C ILE A 134 16.33 14.34 2.75
N SER A 135 15.70 13.62 3.69
CA SER A 135 16.22 13.45 5.05
C SER A 135 17.66 12.93 5.04
N VAL A 136 17.92 11.85 4.31
CA VAL A 136 19.26 11.25 4.20
C VAL A 136 20.27 12.25 3.62
N LEU A 137 19.91 12.98 2.56
CA LEU A 137 20.82 13.97 1.96
C LEU A 137 21.15 15.11 2.93
N VAL A 138 20.16 15.60 3.66
CA VAL A 138 20.35 16.67 4.66
C VAL A 138 21.21 16.20 5.82
N LEU A 139 20.96 14.99 6.34
CA LEU A 139 21.75 14.41 7.43
C LEU A 139 23.19 14.14 7.00
N LEU A 140 23.41 13.68 5.76
CA LEU A 140 24.76 13.52 5.21
C LEU A 140 25.48 14.87 5.10
N ALA A 141 24.80 15.90 4.62
CA ALA A 141 25.39 17.24 4.54
C ALA A 141 25.75 17.79 5.93
N ALA A 142 24.88 17.61 6.92
CA ALA A 142 25.15 17.97 8.31
C ALA A 142 26.41 17.25 8.83
N ALA A 143 26.47 15.93 8.66
CA ALA A 143 27.59 15.12 9.12
C ALA A 143 28.93 15.49 8.45
N ILE A 144 28.91 15.96 7.20
CA ILE A 144 30.12 16.43 6.50
C ILE A 144 30.57 17.80 7.03
N ILE A 145 29.63 18.68 7.38
CA ILE A 145 29.93 20.02 7.90
C ILE A 145 30.45 19.96 9.34
N ASP A 146 29.93 19.02 10.13
CA ASP A 146 30.32 18.82 11.53
C ASP A 146 31.64 18.01 11.69
N LEU A 147 32.19 17.47 10.59
CA LEU A 147 33.48 16.74 10.53
C LEU A 147 34.67 17.71 10.35
#